data_AF-A0A832C7K5-F1
#
_entry.id   AF-A0A832C7K5-F1
#
_cell.length_a   1.000
_cell.length_b   1.000
_cell.length_c   1.000
_cell.angle_alpha   90.00
_cell.angle_beta   90.00
_cell.angle_gamma   90.00
#
_symmetry.space_group_name_H-M   'P 1'
#
loop_
_entity.id
_entity.type
_entity.pdbx_description
1 polymer ?
#
loop_
_entity_poly.entity_id
_entity_poly.type
_entity_poly.pdbx_seq_one_letter_code
_entity_poly.pdbx_strand_id
1 'polypeptide(L)'
;MEVFYVDSRAVVLNPEKWYQPSLSLVNKLRNLIDESGILEDIQKGDIVAVKTHFGDRGTTKTLRSVYARAIVEKVIEAGGRPFVTETT
;
A
#
# COMPACT_ATOMS: atom_id res chain seq x y z
N MET A 1 33.92 -6.73 0.45
CA MET A 1 32.51 -7.15 0.34
C MET A 1 32.50 -8.40 -0.52
N GLU A 2 32.31 -9.56 0.09
CA GLU A 2 32.23 -10.81 -0.66
C GLU A 2 30.83 -10.93 -1.26
N VAL A 3 30.77 -10.97 -2.60
CA VAL A 3 29.55 -11.21 -3.34
C VAL A 3 29.52 -12.69 -3.69
N PHE A 4 28.63 -13.44 -3.06
CA PHE A 4 28.40 -14.83 -3.41
C PHE A 4 27.41 -14.89 -4.57
N TYR A 5 27.85 -15.41 -5.71
CA TYR A 5 26.95 -15.77 -6.81
C TYR A 5 26.41 -17.17 -6.55
N VAL A 6 25.10 -17.27 -6.42
CA VAL A 6 24.40 -18.57 -6.37
C VAL A 6 23.80 -18.85 -7.75
N ASP A 7 23.74 -20.13 -8.14
CA ASP A 7 23.08 -20.55 -9.38
C ASP A 7 21.63 -20.05 -9.41
N SER A 8 21.18 -19.47 -10.53
CA SER A 8 19.81 -18.97 -10.71
C SER A 8 18.70 -20.01 -10.44
N ARG A 9 19.05 -21.30 -10.45
CA ARG A 9 18.18 -22.46 -10.21
C ARG A 9 18.37 -23.05 -8.81
N ALA A 10 19.20 -22.43 -7.97
CA ALA A 10 19.41 -22.89 -6.61
C ALA A 10 18.07 -22.92 -5.87
N VAL A 11 17.79 -24.06 -5.22
CA VAL A 11 16.57 -24.22 -4.44
C VAL A 11 16.62 -23.27 -3.25
N VAL A 12 15.60 -22.40 -3.15
CA VAL A 12 15.45 -21.53 -1.99
C VAL A 12 15.03 -22.38 -0.79
N LEU A 13 15.97 -22.61 0.12
CA LEU A 13 15.69 -23.29 1.38
C LEU A 13 15.01 -22.32 2.35
N ASN A 14 13.96 -22.80 3.02
CA ASN A 14 13.22 -22.04 4.03
C ASN A 14 12.66 -20.68 3.54
N PRO A 15 11.90 -20.64 2.43
CA PRO A 15 11.36 -19.40 1.87
C PRO A 15 10.53 -18.61 2.91
N GLU A 16 9.87 -19.28 3.85
CA GLU A 16 9.10 -18.68 4.94
C GLU A 16 9.91 -17.76 5.88
N LYS A 17 11.23 -17.96 5.96
CA LYS A 17 12.11 -17.08 6.77
C LYS A 17 12.36 -15.74 6.10
N TRP A 18 12.30 -15.69 4.77
CA TRP A 18 12.69 -14.54 3.95
C TRP A 18 11.49 -13.84 3.31
N TYR A 19 10.43 -14.60 3.04
CA TYR A 19 9.19 -14.13 2.46
C TYR A 19 8.13 -13.96 3.54
N GLN A 20 8.10 -12.76 4.11
CA GLN A 20 7.16 -12.37 5.17
C GLN A 20 6.19 -11.30 4.64
N PRO A 21 5.23 -11.67 3.78
CA PRO A 21 4.34 -10.70 3.12
C PRO A 21 3.51 -9.90 4.12
N SER A 22 3.16 -10.47 5.27
CA SER A 22 2.47 -9.80 6.38
C SER A 22 3.23 -8.60 6.92
N LEU A 23 4.57 -8.60 6.87
CA LEU A 23 5.43 -7.50 7.32
C LEU A 23 5.73 -6.47 6.23
N SER A 24 5.16 -6.64 5.03
CA SER A 24 5.29 -5.65 3.95
C SER A 24 4.75 -4.29 4.37
N LEU A 25 5.33 -3.22 3.81
CA LEU A 25 4.88 -1.85 4.10
C LEU A 25 3.39 -1.63 3.74
N VAL A 26 2.89 -2.33 2.73
CA VAL A 26 1.48 -2.26 2.33
C VAL A 26 0.56 -2.88 3.40
N ASN A 27 0.93 -4.04 3.95
CA ASN A 27 0.15 -4.65 5.03
C ASN A 27 0.26 -3.86 6.34
N LYS A 28 1.44 -3.30 6.65
CA LYS A 28 1.60 -2.39 7.79
C LYS A 28 0.71 -1.14 7.66
N LEU A 29 0.57 -0.59 6.44
CA LEU A 29 -0.35 0.52 6.19
C LEU A 29 -1.81 0.11 6.45
N ARG A 30 -2.24 -1.08 6.03
CA ARG A 30 -3.60 -1.58 6.32
C ARG A 30 -3.85 -1.67 7.82
N ASN A 31 -2.93 -2.28 8.55
CA ASN A 31 -3.03 -2.40 10.00
C ASN A 31 -3.09 -1.03 10.66
N LEU A 32 -2.27 -0.07 10.21
CA LEU A 32 -2.30 1.30 10.73
C LEU A 32 -3.65 1.99 10.49
N ILE A 33 -4.26 1.80 9.31
CA ILE A 33 -5.60 2.35 9.01
C ILE A 33 -6.62 1.74 9.98
N ASP A 34 -6.60 0.42 10.16
CA ASP A 34 -7.51 -0.30 11.06
C ASP A 34 -7.35 0.14 12.52
N GLU A 35 -6.12 0.23 13.02
CA GLU A 35 -5.83 0.65 14.40
C GLU A 35 -6.13 2.14 14.65
N SER A 36 -6.04 2.98 13.62
CA SER A 36 -6.25 4.42 13.75
C SER A 36 -7.70 4.86 13.88
N GLY A 37 -8.67 4.02 13.45
CA GLY A 37 -10.08 4.39 13.37
C GLY A 37 -10.40 5.50 12.36
N ILE A 38 -9.45 5.88 11.49
CA ILE A 38 -9.59 7.04 10.58
C ILE A 38 -10.77 6.94 9.59
N LEU A 39 -11.33 5.74 9.40
CA LEU A 39 -12.42 5.46 8.48
C LEU A 39 -13.78 5.21 9.17
N GLU A 40 -13.86 5.31 10.51
CA GLU A 40 -15.07 4.95 11.28
C GLU A 40 -16.29 5.82 10.97
N ASP A 41 -16.07 7.09 10.60
CA ASP A 41 -17.14 8.04 10.29
C ASP A 41 -17.69 7.91 8.85
N ILE A 42 -17.11 7.03 8.01
CA ILE A 42 -17.60 6.82 6.64
C ILE A 42 -18.95 6.10 6.68
N GLN A 43 -19.95 6.71 6.07
CA GLN A 43 -21.27 6.13 5.91
C GLN A 43 -21.41 5.43 4.56
N LYS A 44 -22.34 4.47 4.50
CA LYS A 44 -22.62 3.73 3.27
C LYS A 44 -23.03 4.68 2.15
N GLY A 45 -22.26 4.67 1.06
CA GLY A 45 -22.53 5.47 -0.13
C GLY A 45 -21.81 6.82 -0.15
N ASP A 46 -21.11 7.21 0.92
CA ASP A 46 -20.34 8.45 0.96
C ASP A 46 -19.32 8.49 -0.16
N ILE A 47 -19.20 9.65 -0.81
CA ILE A 47 -18.15 9.88 -1.80
C ILE A 47 -16.90 10.33 -1.06
N VAL A 48 -15.85 9.51 -1.10
CA VAL A 48 -14.63 9.73 -0.30
C VAL A 48 -13.46 10.04 -1.21
N ALA A 49 -12.85 11.21 -1.03
CA ALA A 49 -11.65 11.58 -1.77
C ALA A 49 -10.41 10.93 -1.15
N VAL A 50 -9.71 10.10 -1.92
CA VAL A 50 -8.35 9.65 -1.57
C VAL A 50 -7.37 10.62 -2.21
N LYS A 51 -7.07 11.70 -1.47
CA LYS A 51 -6.17 12.75 -1.96
C LYS A 51 -4.71 12.31 -1.89
N THR A 52 -3.96 12.52 -2.96
CA THR A 52 -2.52 12.24 -3.01
C THR A 52 -1.77 13.28 -3.85
N HIS A 53 -0.44 13.18 -3.87
CA HIS A 53 0.44 13.95 -4.74
C HIS A 53 1.19 12.96 -5.64
N PHE A 54 0.92 12.99 -6.94
CA PHE A 54 1.49 12.07 -7.92
C PHE A 54 2.93 12.45 -8.31
N GLY A 55 3.37 13.63 -7.90
CA GLY A 55 4.75 14.08 -8.05
C GLY A 55 4.86 15.10 -9.18
N ASP A 56 5.86 15.96 -9.05
CA ASP A 56 6.11 17.00 -10.04
C ASP A 56 6.80 16.46 -11.30
N ARG A 57 6.74 17.26 -12.36
CA ARG A 57 7.44 16.95 -13.60
C ARG A 57 8.93 16.79 -13.34
N GLY A 58 9.46 15.61 -13.66
CA GLY A 58 10.89 15.30 -13.53
C GLY A 58 11.30 14.68 -12.20
N THR A 59 10.36 14.46 -11.25
CA THR A 59 10.64 13.65 -10.06
C THR A 59 10.23 12.20 -10.24
N THR A 60 11.00 11.30 -9.63
CA THR A 60 10.68 9.87 -9.50
C THR A 60 10.14 9.52 -8.12
N LYS A 61 10.07 10.50 -7.21
CA LYS A 61 9.57 10.35 -5.83
C LYS A 61 8.05 10.44 -5.81
N THR A 62 7.38 9.58 -6.58
CA THR A 62 5.92 9.43 -6.55
C THR A 62 5.51 8.35 -5.55
N LEU A 63 4.31 8.49 -4.98
CA LEU A 63 3.73 7.42 -4.17
C LEU A 63 3.45 6.21 -5.06
N ARG A 64 3.96 5.04 -4.67
CA ARG A 64 3.68 3.81 -5.42
C ARG A 64 2.19 3.49 -5.36
N SER A 65 1.60 3.15 -6.51
CA SER A 65 0.16 2.90 -6.65
C SER A 65 -0.41 1.82 -5.70
N VAL A 66 0.43 0.87 -5.26
CA VAL A 66 0.05 -0.17 -4.29
C VAL A 66 -0.43 0.40 -2.95
N TYR A 67 0.07 1.55 -2.51
CA TYR A 67 -0.37 2.20 -1.28
C TYR A 67 -1.74 2.87 -1.47
N ALA A 68 -1.92 3.59 -2.57
CA ALA A 68 -3.21 4.19 -2.92
C ALA A 68 -4.30 3.13 -3.07
N ARG A 69 -3.99 2.00 -3.72
CA ARG A 69 -4.91 0.86 -3.83
C ARG A 69 -5.31 0.32 -2.46
N ALA A 70 -4.36 0.15 -1.54
CA ALA A 70 -4.67 -0.34 -0.21
C ALA A 70 -5.67 0.58 0.52
N ILE A 71 -5.47 1.90 0.45
CA ILE A 71 -6.39 2.88 1.05
C ILE A 71 -7.77 2.82 0.38
N VAL A 72 -7.82 2.80 -0.96
CA VAL A 72 -9.07 2.69 -1.72
C VAL A 72 -9.88 1.45 -1.31
N GLU A 73 -9.22 0.31 -1.13
CA GLU A 73 -9.89 -0.92 -0.69
C GLU A 73 -10.43 -0.79 0.74
N LYS A 74 -9.67 -0.18 1.66
CA LYS A 74 -10.17 0.09 3.03
C LYS A 74 -11.39 1.01 3.04
N VAL A 75 -11.43 2.01 2.15
CA VAL A 75 -12.60 2.90 2.01
C VAL A 75 -13.82 2.15 1.46
N ILE A 76 -13.64 1.24 0.51
CA ILE A 76 -14.73 0.37 0.00
C ILE A 76 -15.24 -0.55 1.10
N GLU A 77 -14.34 -1.16 1.88
CA GLU A 77 -14.67 -1.99 3.05
C GLU A 77 -15.51 -1.22 4.08
N ALA A 78 -15.20 0.07 4.30
CA ALA A 78 -15.98 0.96 5.16
C ALA A 78 -17.34 1.40 4.56
N GLY A 79 -17.65 1.00 3.32
CA GLY A 79 -18.92 1.32 2.64
C GLY A 79 -18.90 2.61 1.82
N GLY A 80 -17.75 3.27 1.72
CA GLY A 80 -17.56 4.47 0.91
C GLY A 80 -17.40 4.17 -0.59
N ARG A 81 -17.52 5.23 -1.39
CA ARG A 81 -17.28 5.26 -2.84
C ARG A 81 -16.04 6.11 -3.10
N PRO A 82 -14.85 5.50 -3.13
CA PRO A 82 -13.62 6.25 -3.26
C PRO A 82 -13.41 6.79 -4.67
N PHE A 83 -12.75 7.93 -4.76
CA PHE A 83 -12.08 8.38 -5.97
C PHE A 83 -10.70 8.95 -5.62
N VAL A 84 -9.70 8.68 -6.46
CA VAL A 84 -8.35 9.20 -6.24
C VAL A 84 -8.23 10.55 -6.91
N THR A 85 -7.71 11.54 -6.19
CA THR A 85 -7.54 12.90 -6.70
C THR A 85 -6.20 13.48 -6.27
N GLU A 86 -5.69 14.39 -7.08
CA GLU A 86 -4.60 15.29 -6.73
C GLU A 86 -5.14 16.72 -6.70
N THR A 87 -4.48 17.60 -5.96
CA THR A 87 -4.73 19.04 -6.03
C THR A 87 -3.39 19.71 -6.32
N THR A 88 -3.29 20.39 -7.46
CA THR A 88 -2.26 21.41 -7.72
C THR A 88 -2.44 22.63 -6.83
#